data_AF-A0A0K0D179-F1
#
_entry.id   AF-A0A0K0D179-F1
#
_cell.length_a   1.000
_cell.length_b   1.000
_cell.length_c   1.000
_cell.angle_alpha   90.00
_cell.angle_beta   90.00
_cell.angle_gamma   90.00
#
_symmetry.space_group_name_H-M   'P 1'
#
loop_
_entity.id
_entity.type
_entity.pdbx_description
1 polymer ?
#
loop_
_entity_poly.entity_id
_entity_poly.type
_entity_poly.pdbx_seq_one_letter_code
_entity_poly.pdbx_strand_id
1 'polypeptide(L)'
;LCHIFKVPDRAREQEALAALSAAKISRRSGNAKKTKSIIEHAVALAPHHPDILTEYGLFHEVLTFFFIADLCYARALTFDPHHTEALVSRKRTLPLVNAMDAKLLQRIDKYRDEFARLPLTSTMKRAMRESYFLHIYHTVAIEGNTLTLGQTRSILESGVAVAGKSILEHNEVIDVRFLKPFLRVSSYRIDLLEMHRRVLGNANPIDAGRIRTTQVFVGRFTPVAPEYVREQLDELVDWLNDPSTMEMSPVEKAAIAHYKLVVVHPFVDGNGRTARLLLNLILMQAGFPPVILPVESRAEYYATLHTANLGDLRPFVRYVARHTENTLKFYIGSSETCVGGSCTDHELNGEESELIQP
;
A
#
# COMPACT_ATOMS: atom_id res chain seq x y z
N LEU A 1 13.29 30.89 7.48
CA LEU A 1 12.88 31.76 8.61
C LEU A 1 11.51 31.24 9.07
N CYS A 2 11.31 30.47 10.14
CA CYS A 2 11.97 30.31 11.43
C CYS A 2 11.88 28.82 11.81
N HIS A 3 13.01 28.16 12.07
CA HIS A 3 13.02 26.81 12.62
C HIS A 3 12.50 26.88 14.07
N ILE A 4 11.23 26.54 14.30
CA ILE A 4 10.78 26.13 15.64
C ILE A 4 11.33 24.71 15.85
N PHE A 5 12.62 24.62 16.18
CA PHE A 5 13.08 23.50 17.00
C PHE A 5 12.33 23.65 18.32
N LYS A 6 11.24 22.91 18.50
CA LYS A 6 10.73 22.66 19.85
C LYS A 6 11.90 22.03 20.61
N VAL A 7 12.49 22.77 21.53
CA VAL A 7 13.40 22.23 22.54
C VAL A 7 12.71 20.97 23.07
N PRO A 8 13.34 19.78 23.01
CA PRO A 8 12.74 18.60 23.62
C PRO A 8 12.46 18.96 25.07
N ASP A 9 11.20 18.82 25.46
CA ASP A 9 10.78 19.10 26.83
C ASP A 9 11.54 18.14 27.73
N ARG A 10 12.57 18.66 28.42
CA ARG A 10 13.47 17.84 29.26
C ARG A 10 12.68 17.01 30.27
N ALA A 11 11.53 17.52 30.74
CA ALA A 11 10.65 16.78 31.63
C ALA A 11 10.04 15.56 30.93
N ARG A 12 9.60 15.71 29.69
CA ARG A 12 9.03 14.62 28.87
C ARG A 12 10.07 13.54 28.54
N GLU A 13 11.31 13.94 28.27
CA GLU A 13 12.41 13.00 28.01
C GLU A 13 12.80 12.23 29.28
N GLN A 14 12.90 12.92 30.42
CA GLN A 14 13.12 12.26 31.71
C GLN A 14 11.99 11.30 32.10
N GLU A 15 10.74 11.67 31.83
CA GLU A 15 9.58 10.79 32.04
C GLU A 15 9.67 9.55 31.15
N ALA A 16 10.04 9.70 29.88
CA ALA A 16 10.21 8.59 28.95
C ALA A 16 11.30 7.61 29.41
N LEU A 17 12.43 8.12 29.90
CA LEU A 17 13.52 7.31 30.45
C LEU A 17 13.13 6.61 31.76
N ALA A 18 12.37 7.28 32.62
CA ALA A 18 11.80 6.66 33.82
C ALA A 18 10.85 5.51 33.45
N ALA A 19 9.95 5.73 32.49
CA ALA A 19 9.06 4.70 31.97
C ALA A 19 9.85 3.54 31.33
N LEU A 20 10.92 3.80 30.59
CA LEU A 20 11.81 2.79 30.05
C LEU A 20 12.41 1.91 31.15
N SER A 21 12.95 2.50 32.21
CA SER A 21 13.53 1.75 33.33
C SER A 21 12.48 0.84 34.01
N ALA A 22 11.26 1.36 34.20
CA ALA A 22 10.14 0.62 34.76
C ALA A 22 9.69 -0.53 33.84
N ALA A 23 9.70 -0.32 32.52
CA ALA A 23 9.39 -1.35 31.53
C ALA A 23 10.43 -2.48 31.56
N LYS A 24 11.73 -2.16 31.65
CA LYS A 24 12.81 -3.16 31.78
C LYS A 24 12.62 -4.05 33.01
N ILE A 25 12.30 -3.44 34.16
CA ILE A 25 12.04 -4.17 35.41
C ILE A 25 10.80 -5.06 35.28
N SER A 26 9.70 -4.51 34.74
CA SER A 26 8.44 -5.23 34.55
C SER A 26 8.55 -6.40 33.57
N ARG A 27 9.37 -6.25 32.52
CA ARG A 27 9.66 -7.31 31.56
C ARG A 27 10.40 -8.47 32.22
N ARG A 28 11.43 -8.16 33.03
CA ARG A 28 12.21 -9.15 33.78
C ARG A 28 11.38 -9.88 34.83
N SER A 29 10.35 -9.24 35.40
CA SER A 29 9.43 -9.88 36.33
C SER A 29 8.30 -10.69 35.65
N GLY A 30 8.26 -10.73 34.32
CA GLY A 30 7.30 -11.54 33.55
C GLY A 30 5.88 -10.97 33.47
N ASN A 31 5.63 -9.75 33.96
CA ASN A 31 4.29 -9.15 33.90
C ASN A 31 4.04 -8.49 32.53
N ALA A 32 3.56 -9.27 31.56
CA ALA A 32 3.38 -8.81 30.18
C ALA A 32 2.39 -7.63 30.05
N LYS A 33 1.26 -7.65 30.77
CA LYS A 33 0.23 -6.60 30.70
C LYS A 33 0.74 -5.26 31.23
N LYS A 34 1.44 -5.28 32.37
CA LYS A 34 2.07 -4.09 32.93
C LYS A 34 3.19 -3.57 32.03
N THR A 35 4.03 -4.46 31.52
CA THR A 35 5.12 -4.11 30.60
C THR A 35 4.59 -3.41 29.36
N LYS A 36 3.53 -3.96 28.74
CA LYS A 36 2.86 -3.38 27.56
C LYS A 36 2.42 -1.94 27.80
N SER A 37 1.67 -1.69 28.87
CA SER A 37 1.15 -0.35 29.18
C SER A 37 2.28 0.67 29.37
N ILE A 38 3.33 0.28 30.12
CA ILE A 38 4.46 1.19 30.41
C ILE A 38 5.27 1.48 29.14
N ILE A 39 5.57 0.47 28.33
CA ILE A 39 6.38 0.66 27.12
C ILE A 39 5.62 1.42 26.03
N GLU A 40 4.30 1.22 25.90
CA GLU A 40 3.46 2.00 24.99
C GLU A 40 3.42 3.49 25.40
N HIS A 41 3.35 3.77 26.71
CA HIS A 41 3.49 5.13 27.23
C HIS A 41 4.86 5.73 26.89
N ALA A 42 5.95 4.98 27.12
CA ALA A 42 7.30 5.43 26.80
C ALA A 42 7.47 5.76 25.30
N VAL A 43 6.92 4.93 24.41
CA VAL A 43 6.93 5.17 22.95
C VAL A 43 6.09 6.41 22.58
N ALA A 44 4.96 6.65 23.23
CA ALA A 44 4.13 7.84 22.99
C ALA A 44 4.84 9.14 23.45
N LEU A 45 5.65 9.07 24.51
CA LEU A 45 6.45 10.20 24.98
C LEU A 45 7.64 10.49 24.05
N ALA A 46 8.38 9.45 23.65
CA ALA A 46 9.60 9.57 22.86
C ALA A 46 9.66 8.51 21.72
N PRO A 47 8.93 8.72 20.60
CA PRO A 47 8.75 7.72 19.54
C PRO A 47 9.98 7.47 18.66
N HIS A 48 11.03 8.28 18.82
CA HIS A 48 12.28 8.21 18.05
C HIS A 48 13.49 7.79 18.91
N HIS A 49 13.28 7.43 20.18
CA HIS A 49 14.37 7.08 21.08
C HIS A 49 14.84 5.63 20.84
N PRO A 50 16.12 5.38 20.50
CA PRO A 50 16.63 4.04 20.18
C PRO A 50 16.39 3.01 21.29
N ASP A 51 16.75 3.32 22.55
CA ASP A 51 16.59 2.36 23.65
C ASP A 51 15.14 1.94 23.92
N ILE A 52 14.19 2.86 23.77
CA ILE A 52 12.76 2.59 23.96
C ILE A 52 12.26 1.68 22.85
N LEU A 53 12.67 1.94 21.60
CA LEU A 53 12.35 1.09 20.45
C LEU A 53 12.96 -0.30 20.61
N THR A 54 14.21 -0.40 21.05
CA THR A 54 14.88 -1.68 21.30
C THR A 54 14.16 -2.49 22.39
N GLU A 55 13.81 -1.88 23.52
CA GLU A 55 13.05 -2.59 24.56
C GLU A 55 11.64 -2.96 24.13
N TYR A 56 10.99 -2.13 23.33
CA TYR A 56 9.69 -2.47 22.74
C TYR A 56 9.82 -3.67 21.81
N GLY A 57 10.89 -3.73 21.01
CA GLY A 57 11.21 -4.88 20.18
C GLY A 57 11.44 -6.15 21.00
N LEU A 58 12.24 -6.07 22.08
CA LEU A 58 12.50 -7.20 22.97
C LEU A 58 11.24 -7.72 23.65
N PHE A 59 10.33 -6.82 24.03
CA PHE A 59 9.03 -7.20 24.56
C PHE A 59 8.21 -8.01 23.53
N HIS A 60 8.17 -7.57 22.28
CA HIS A 60 7.47 -8.28 21.20
C HIS A 60 8.14 -9.60 20.82
N GLU A 61 9.47 -9.67 20.90
CA GLU A 61 10.22 -10.91 20.66
C GLU A 61 9.85 -12.00 21.69
N VAL A 62 9.70 -11.64 22.97
CA VAL A 62 9.23 -12.56 24.03
C VAL A 62 7.81 -13.08 23.73
N LEU A 63 6.98 -12.26 23.09
CA LEU A 63 5.63 -12.63 22.65
C LEU A 63 5.61 -13.33 21.29
N THR A 64 6.77 -13.65 20.71
CA THR A 64 6.93 -14.27 19.37
C THR A 64 6.41 -13.42 18.20
N PHE A 65 6.21 -12.12 18.40
CA PHE A 65 5.82 -11.17 17.37
C PHE A 65 7.03 -10.63 16.60
N PHE A 66 7.71 -11.52 15.88
CA PHE A 66 8.98 -11.24 15.21
C PHE A 66 8.92 -10.09 14.19
N PHE A 67 7.81 -9.90 13.47
CA PHE A 67 7.67 -8.78 12.53
C PHE A 67 7.72 -7.41 13.21
N ILE A 68 7.04 -7.28 14.35
CA ILE A 68 7.02 -6.03 15.12
C ILE A 68 8.37 -5.84 15.80
N ALA A 69 8.95 -6.90 16.35
CA ALA A 69 10.27 -6.84 16.98
C ALA A 69 11.35 -6.35 16.00
N ASP A 70 11.44 -6.97 14.82
CA ASP A 70 12.42 -6.60 13.80
C ASP A 70 12.20 -5.17 13.27
N LEU A 71 10.95 -4.75 13.09
CA LEU A 71 10.63 -3.37 12.73
C LEU A 71 11.11 -2.37 13.79
N CYS A 72 10.98 -2.71 15.07
CA CYS A 72 11.44 -1.85 16.16
C CYS A 72 12.96 -1.72 16.17
N TYR A 73 13.69 -2.82 15.95
CA TYR A 73 15.16 -2.77 15.82
C TYR A 73 15.60 -2.02 14.57
N ALA A 74 14.93 -2.23 13.44
CA ALA A 74 15.20 -1.47 12.22
C ALA A 74 15.04 0.02 12.46
N ARG A 75 13.93 0.45 13.09
CA ARG A 75 13.71 1.85 13.45
C ARG A 75 14.73 2.39 14.44
N ALA A 76 15.10 1.64 15.47
CA ALA A 76 16.16 2.05 16.39
C ALA A 76 17.47 2.38 15.64
N LEU A 77 17.86 1.51 14.70
CA LEU A 77 19.08 1.67 13.89
C LEU A 77 19.01 2.82 12.87
N THR A 78 17.81 3.26 12.47
CA THR A 78 17.66 4.47 11.63
C THR A 78 18.00 5.75 12.39
N PHE A 79 17.79 5.77 13.72
CA PHE A 79 18.11 6.92 14.57
C PHE A 79 19.50 6.81 15.21
N ASP A 80 19.95 5.61 15.56
CA ASP A 80 21.30 5.33 16.04
C ASP A 80 21.88 4.09 15.34
N PRO A 81 22.65 4.27 14.24
CA PRO A 81 23.24 3.17 13.47
C PRO A 81 24.23 2.31 14.26
N HIS A 82 24.79 2.82 15.36
CA HIS A 82 25.79 2.13 16.17
C HIS A 82 25.19 1.49 17.44
N HIS A 83 23.86 1.47 17.56
CA HIS A 83 23.17 0.91 18.72
C HIS A 83 23.37 -0.61 18.82
N THR A 84 24.24 -1.04 19.75
CA THR A 84 24.73 -2.42 19.85
C THR A 84 23.63 -3.45 20.12
N GLU A 85 22.68 -3.14 21.02
CA GLU A 85 21.63 -4.08 21.41
C GLU A 85 20.62 -4.32 20.27
N ALA A 86 20.27 -3.28 19.50
CA ALA A 86 19.44 -3.44 18.30
C ALA A 86 20.17 -4.18 17.19
N LEU A 87 21.47 -3.94 16.98
CA LEU A 87 22.26 -4.68 15.97
C LEU A 87 22.25 -6.19 16.27
N VAL A 88 22.52 -6.58 17.52
CA VAL A 88 22.54 -7.99 17.93
C VAL A 88 21.15 -8.61 17.80
N SER A 89 20.11 -7.90 18.26
CA SER A 89 18.74 -8.41 18.21
C SER A 89 18.23 -8.53 16.78
N ARG A 90 18.50 -7.54 15.92
CA ARG A 90 18.14 -7.58 14.49
C ARG A 90 18.86 -8.69 13.75
N LYS A 91 20.14 -8.96 14.06
CA LYS A 91 20.89 -10.09 13.47
C LYS A 91 20.21 -11.43 13.76
N ARG A 92 19.54 -11.56 14.90
CA ARG A 92 18.77 -12.76 15.28
C ARG A 92 17.38 -12.81 14.62
N THR A 93 16.66 -11.69 14.56
CA THR A 93 15.29 -11.66 14.04
C THR A 93 15.20 -11.65 12.51
N LEU A 94 16.17 -11.02 11.83
CA LEU A 94 16.15 -10.85 10.39
C LEU A 94 15.98 -12.15 9.58
N PRO A 95 16.77 -13.23 9.81
CA PRO A 95 16.59 -14.47 9.06
C PRO A 95 15.22 -15.12 9.31
N LEU A 96 14.68 -15.02 10.53
CA LEU A 96 13.35 -15.54 10.87
C LEU A 96 12.26 -14.77 10.11
N VAL A 97 12.34 -13.44 10.13
CA VAL A 97 11.41 -12.56 9.43
C VAL A 97 11.45 -12.79 7.92
N ASN A 98 12.64 -12.93 7.33
CA ASN A 98 12.78 -13.23 5.91
C ASN A 98 12.14 -14.59 5.54
N ALA A 99 12.32 -15.62 6.37
CA ALA A 99 11.67 -16.91 6.16
C ALA A 99 10.14 -16.83 6.27
N MET A 100 9.63 -16.00 7.21
CA MET A 100 8.19 -15.76 7.36
C MET A 100 7.60 -15.00 6.16
N ASP A 101 8.30 -13.98 5.65
CA ASP A 101 7.92 -13.22 4.47
C ASP A 101 7.90 -14.12 3.21
N ALA A 102 8.94 -14.93 3.02
CA ALA A 102 8.98 -15.91 1.92
C ALA A 102 7.79 -16.89 1.98
N LYS A 103 7.45 -17.37 3.18
CA LYS A 103 6.29 -18.26 3.37
C LYS A 103 4.95 -17.57 3.09
N LEU A 104 4.82 -16.28 3.42
CA LEU A 104 3.65 -15.46 3.10
C LEU A 104 3.48 -15.34 1.58
N LEU A 105 4.54 -14.97 0.87
CA LEU A 105 4.51 -14.81 -0.59
C LEU A 105 4.20 -16.13 -1.31
N GLN A 106 4.86 -17.23 -0.91
CA GLN A 106 4.56 -18.57 -1.44
C GLN A 106 3.10 -18.99 -1.22
N ARG A 107 2.51 -18.62 -0.08
CA ARG A 107 1.09 -18.90 0.19
C ARG A 107 0.19 -18.11 -0.75
N ILE A 108 0.52 -16.85 -1.02
CA ILE A 108 -0.22 -15.99 -1.94
C ILE A 108 -0.14 -16.52 -3.37
N ASP A 109 1.03 -17.00 -3.81
CA ASP A 109 1.19 -17.63 -5.13
C ASP A 109 0.29 -18.87 -5.28
N LYS A 110 0.17 -19.71 -4.23
CA LYS A 110 -0.76 -20.85 -4.24
C LYS A 110 -2.22 -20.41 -4.39
N TYR A 111 -2.64 -19.36 -3.68
CA TYR A 111 -4.00 -18.83 -3.82
C TYR A 111 -4.24 -18.21 -5.19
N ARG A 112 -3.23 -17.57 -5.81
CA ARG A 112 -3.32 -17.11 -7.20
C ARG A 112 -3.55 -18.28 -8.15
N ASP A 113 -2.75 -19.35 -8.02
CA ASP A 113 -2.86 -20.52 -8.89
C ASP A 113 -4.20 -21.24 -8.74
N GLU A 114 -4.77 -21.24 -7.54
CA GLU A 114 -6.12 -21.72 -7.25
C GLU A 114 -7.19 -20.83 -7.90
N PHE A 115 -7.09 -19.51 -7.69
CA PHE A 115 -7.99 -18.52 -8.32
C PHE A 115 -8.00 -18.65 -9.85
N ALA A 116 -6.83 -18.85 -10.47
CA ALA A 116 -6.70 -18.99 -11.91
C ALA A 116 -7.42 -20.23 -12.49
N ARG A 117 -7.69 -21.25 -11.66
CA ARG A 117 -8.41 -22.47 -12.06
C ARG A 117 -9.92 -22.37 -11.88
N LEU A 118 -10.41 -21.32 -11.22
CA LEU A 118 -11.83 -21.18 -10.94
C LEU A 118 -12.62 -20.92 -12.25
N PRO A 119 -13.77 -21.58 -12.44
CA PRO A 119 -14.62 -21.30 -13.60
C PRO A 119 -15.22 -19.89 -13.53
N LEU A 120 -15.31 -19.23 -14.68
CA LEU A 120 -15.94 -17.90 -14.82
C LEU A 120 -17.48 -18.01 -14.82
N THR A 121 -18.05 -18.39 -13.68
CA THR A 121 -19.51 -18.45 -13.45
C THR A 121 -20.14 -17.05 -13.44
N SER A 122 -21.47 -16.97 -13.56
CA SER A 122 -22.22 -15.72 -13.44
C SER A 122 -21.97 -15.01 -12.10
N THR A 123 -21.87 -15.77 -10.99
CA THR A 123 -21.49 -15.24 -9.68
C THR A 123 -20.09 -14.65 -9.67
N MET A 124 -19.11 -15.33 -10.29
CA MET A 124 -17.74 -14.82 -10.39
C MET A 124 -17.68 -13.50 -11.18
N LYS A 125 -18.39 -13.44 -12.33
CA LYS A 125 -18.53 -12.22 -13.13
C LYS A 125 -19.14 -11.07 -12.33
N ARG A 126 -20.18 -11.36 -11.53
CA ARG A 126 -20.79 -10.38 -10.63
C ARG A 126 -19.80 -9.91 -9.57
N ALA A 127 -19.06 -10.82 -8.92
CA ALA A 127 -18.05 -10.47 -7.93
C ALA A 127 -16.93 -9.60 -8.52
N MET A 128 -16.50 -9.89 -9.76
CA MET A 128 -15.52 -9.06 -10.49
C MET A 128 -16.05 -7.66 -10.77
N ARG A 129 -17.30 -7.52 -11.23
CA ARG A 129 -17.95 -6.22 -11.45
C ARG A 129 -18.07 -5.41 -10.15
N GLU A 130 -18.48 -6.06 -9.07
CA GLU A 130 -18.60 -5.42 -7.76
C GLU A 130 -17.24 -4.94 -7.22
N SER A 131 -16.21 -5.78 -7.35
CA SER A 131 -14.83 -5.46 -6.97
C SER A 131 -14.27 -4.26 -7.76
N TYR A 132 -14.63 -4.14 -9.03
CA TYR A 132 -14.24 -3.00 -9.86
C TYR A 132 -14.76 -1.66 -9.31
N PHE A 133 -16.03 -1.58 -8.92
CA PHE A 133 -16.57 -0.37 -8.29
C PHE A 133 -15.93 -0.09 -6.93
N LEU A 134 -15.70 -1.15 -6.14
CA LEU A 134 -15.02 -1.03 -4.85
C LEU A 134 -13.60 -0.49 -5.00
N HIS A 135 -12.85 -0.97 -6.01
CA HIS A 135 -11.52 -0.48 -6.30
C HIS A 135 -11.51 1.03 -6.56
N ILE A 136 -12.39 1.51 -7.45
CA ILE A 136 -12.49 2.93 -7.80
C ILE A 136 -12.88 3.76 -6.57
N TYR A 137 -13.89 3.33 -5.81
CA TYR A 137 -14.29 4.01 -4.58
C TYR A 137 -13.12 4.15 -3.59
N HIS A 138 -12.44 3.05 -3.26
CA HIS A 138 -11.39 3.09 -2.26
C HIS A 138 -10.16 3.89 -2.72
N THR A 139 -9.77 3.81 -3.99
CA THR A 139 -8.58 4.54 -4.48
C THR A 139 -8.77 6.05 -4.52
N VAL A 140 -9.98 6.55 -4.83
CA VAL A 140 -10.26 8.01 -4.77
C VAL A 140 -10.51 8.46 -3.33
N ALA A 141 -11.16 7.64 -2.50
CA ALA A 141 -11.43 7.99 -1.11
C ALA A 141 -10.14 8.09 -0.26
N ILE A 142 -9.09 7.31 -0.59
CA ILE A 142 -7.76 7.47 0.03
C ILE A 142 -7.17 8.86 -0.20
N GLU A 143 -7.46 9.50 -1.33
CA GLU A 143 -7.00 10.87 -1.62
C GLU A 143 -7.92 11.95 -1.02
N GLY A 144 -9.06 11.56 -0.41
CA GLY A 144 -9.98 12.47 0.27
C GLY A 144 -11.28 12.76 -0.48
N ASN A 145 -11.55 12.06 -1.58
CA ASN A 145 -12.86 12.13 -2.25
C ASN A 145 -13.99 11.68 -1.31
N THR A 146 -15.08 12.44 -1.27
CA THR A 146 -16.18 12.27 -0.30
C THR A 146 -17.39 11.54 -0.86
N LEU A 147 -17.34 11.07 -2.11
CA LEU A 147 -18.41 10.27 -2.70
C LEU A 147 -18.52 8.91 -1.98
N THR A 148 -19.74 8.48 -1.69
CA THR A 148 -19.98 7.14 -1.12
C THR A 148 -19.84 6.06 -2.18
N LEU A 149 -19.71 4.79 -1.77
CA LEU A 149 -19.69 3.66 -2.71
C LEU A 149 -20.94 3.62 -3.61
N GLY A 150 -22.13 3.87 -3.05
CA GLY A 150 -23.37 3.90 -3.82
C GLY A 150 -23.42 5.05 -4.85
N GLN A 151 -22.91 6.22 -4.46
CA GLN A 151 -22.77 7.37 -5.36
C GLN A 151 -21.77 7.09 -6.49
N THR A 152 -20.61 6.54 -6.14
CA THR A 152 -19.56 6.12 -7.09
C THR A 152 -20.13 5.13 -8.10
N ARG A 153 -20.90 4.14 -7.65
CA ARG A 153 -21.58 3.17 -8.52
C ARG A 153 -22.58 3.86 -9.45
N SER A 154 -23.43 4.73 -8.94
CA SER A 154 -24.44 5.43 -9.76
C SER A 154 -23.81 6.27 -10.88
N ILE A 155 -22.66 6.91 -10.59
CA ILE A 155 -21.88 7.67 -11.58
C ILE A 155 -21.36 6.73 -12.67
N LEU A 156 -20.78 5.59 -12.28
CA LEU A 156 -20.12 4.67 -13.21
C LEU A 156 -21.10 3.81 -14.03
N GLU A 157 -22.22 3.39 -13.45
CA GLU A 157 -23.21 2.53 -14.10
C GLU A 157 -24.29 3.32 -14.84
N SER A 158 -24.85 4.33 -14.19
CA SER A 158 -26.01 5.07 -14.72
C SER A 158 -25.62 6.37 -15.42
N GLY A 159 -24.37 6.82 -15.28
CA GLY A 159 -23.92 8.11 -15.80
C GLY A 159 -24.59 9.32 -15.13
N VAL A 160 -25.18 9.12 -13.95
CA VAL A 160 -25.96 10.16 -13.26
C VAL A 160 -25.05 10.98 -12.34
N ALA A 161 -25.12 12.30 -12.46
CA ALA A 161 -24.44 13.21 -11.55
C ALA A 161 -25.16 13.26 -10.18
N VAL A 162 -24.38 13.32 -9.12
CA VAL A 162 -24.84 13.39 -7.73
C VAL A 162 -24.93 14.84 -7.29
N ALA A 163 -26.15 15.29 -6.98
CA ALA A 163 -26.40 16.65 -6.53
C ALA A 163 -25.67 16.96 -5.20
N GLY A 164 -25.13 18.17 -5.08
CA GLY A 164 -24.45 18.65 -3.87
C GLY A 164 -23.02 18.14 -3.68
N LYS A 165 -22.44 17.43 -4.67
CA LYS A 165 -21.06 16.96 -4.67
C LYS A 165 -20.24 17.71 -5.73
N SER A 166 -18.92 17.78 -5.53
CA SER A 166 -18.04 18.54 -6.42
C SER A 166 -17.96 17.88 -7.80
N ILE A 167 -17.96 18.67 -8.87
CA ILE A 167 -17.71 18.15 -10.23
C ILE A 167 -16.32 17.52 -10.31
N LEU A 168 -15.34 18.07 -9.58
CA LEU A 168 -14.01 17.50 -9.50
C LEU A 168 -14.07 16.06 -8.98
N GLU A 169 -14.79 15.81 -7.87
CA GLU A 169 -14.92 14.47 -7.29
C GLU A 169 -15.55 13.46 -8.27
N HIS A 170 -16.50 13.91 -9.11
CA HIS A 170 -17.09 13.07 -10.16
C HIS A 170 -16.06 12.75 -11.25
N ASN A 171 -15.32 13.76 -11.70
CA ASN A 171 -14.30 13.59 -12.72
C ASN A 171 -13.20 12.62 -12.25
N GLU A 172 -12.79 12.69 -10.98
CA GLU A 172 -11.82 11.75 -10.41
C GLU A 172 -12.32 10.30 -10.41
N VAL A 173 -13.60 10.07 -10.15
CA VAL A 173 -14.21 8.73 -10.23
C VAL A 173 -14.21 8.22 -11.67
N ILE A 174 -14.55 9.09 -12.63
CA ILE A 174 -14.59 8.75 -14.06
C ILE A 174 -13.18 8.47 -14.60
N ASP A 175 -12.19 9.23 -14.15
CA ASP A 175 -10.80 9.15 -14.61
C ASP A 175 -10.12 7.82 -14.26
N VAL A 176 -10.45 7.23 -13.09
CA VAL A 176 -9.81 5.99 -12.59
C VAL A 176 -10.46 4.72 -13.16
N ARG A 177 -11.46 4.87 -14.03
CA ARG A 177 -12.25 3.77 -14.62
C ARG A 177 -11.42 2.79 -15.48
N PHE A 178 -10.24 3.15 -15.98
CA PHE A 178 -9.61 2.42 -17.10
C PHE A 178 -8.30 1.70 -16.77
N LEU A 179 -8.38 0.38 -16.52
CA LEU A 179 -7.21 -0.52 -16.41
C LEU A 179 -7.03 -1.44 -17.63
N LYS A 180 -8.11 -1.90 -18.26
CA LYS A 180 -8.06 -2.97 -19.30
C LYS A 180 -7.16 -2.69 -20.50
N PRO A 181 -7.16 -1.48 -21.11
CA PRO A 181 -6.30 -1.23 -22.27
C PRO A 181 -4.81 -1.47 -21.99
N PHE A 182 -4.41 -1.37 -20.71
CA PHE A 182 -3.02 -1.51 -20.29
C PHE A 182 -2.61 -2.95 -19.98
N LEU A 183 -3.52 -3.93 -19.98
CA LEU A 183 -3.16 -5.32 -19.66
C LEU A 183 -2.30 -5.98 -20.75
N ARG A 184 -2.36 -5.48 -21.99
CA ARG A 184 -1.57 -5.97 -23.14
C ARG A 184 -0.25 -5.20 -23.36
N VAL A 185 0.19 -4.45 -22.35
CA VAL A 185 1.34 -3.56 -22.44
C VAL A 185 2.65 -4.29 -22.70
N SER A 186 3.42 -3.77 -23.64
CA SER A 186 4.78 -4.21 -23.98
C SER A 186 5.88 -3.24 -23.51
N SER A 187 5.55 -2.01 -23.09
CA SER A 187 6.55 -0.99 -22.68
C SER A 187 6.01 0.00 -21.63
N TYR A 188 6.35 -0.20 -20.35
CA TYR A 188 5.87 0.61 -19.21
C TYR A 188 6.04 2.14 -19.32
N ARG A 189 6.99 2.66 -20.13
CA ARG A 189 7.24 4.12 -20.24
C ARG A 189 6.07 4.92 -20.83
N ILE A 190 5.64 4.52 -22.02
CA ILE A 190 4.54 5.20 -22.74
C ILE A 190 3.26 5.04 -21.92
N ASP A 191 3.11 3.87 -21.31
CA ASP A 191 1.93 3.52 -20.55
C ASP A 191 1.82 4.30 -19.24
N LEU A 192 2.92 4.68 -18.59
CA LEU A 192 2.83 5.47 -17.36
C LEU A 192 2.31 6.90 -17.58
N LEU A 193 2.81 7.60 -18.59
CA LEU A 193 2.31 8.94 -18.92
C LEU A 193 0.87 8.88 -19.43
N GLU A 194 0.53 7.83 -20.17
CA GLU A 194 -0.81 7.61 -20.71
C GLU A 194 -1.81 7.16 -19.62
N MET A 195 -1.38 6.36 -18.65
CA MET A 195 -2.14 6.06 -17.43
C MET A 195 -2.42 7.35 -16.67
N HIS A 196 -1.39 8.17 -16.41
CA HIS A 196 -1.60 9.45 -15.73
C HIS A 196 -2.51 10.40 -16.52
N ARG A 197 -2.39 10.43 -17.86
CA ARG A 197 -3.27 11.21 -18.73
C ARG A 197 -4.74 10.83 -18.55
N ARG A 198 -5.05 9.55 -18.36
CA ARG A 198 -6.42 9.08 -18.06
C ARG A 198 -6.83 9.41 -16.63
N VAL A 199 -5.96 9.18 -15.65
CA VAL A 199 -6.22 9.42 -14.21
C VAL A 199 -6.53 10.87 -13.86
N LEU A 200 -6.04 11.82 -14.66
CA LEU A 200 -6.24 13.24 -14.43
C LEU A 200 -6.95 13.94 -15.59
N GLY A 201 -7.41 13.19 -16.60
CA GLY A 201 -7.84 13.74 -17.88
C GLY A 201 -9.07 14.64 -17.77
N ASN A 202 -10.08 14.25 -16.98
CA ASN A 202 -11.27 15.06 -16.75
C ASN A 202 -11.07 16.03 -15.57
N ALA A 203 -10.28 15.66 -14.56
CA ALA A 203 -10.04 16.50 -13.39
C ALA A 203 -9.13 17.71 -13.67
N ASN A 204 -8.02 17.49 -14.39
CA ASN A 204 -7.08 18.54 -14.80
C ASN A 204 -6.40 18.18 -16.15
N PRO A 205 -7.06 18.47 -17.29
CA PRO A 205 -6.57 18.11 -18.62
C PRO A 205 -5.25 18.80 -19.01
N ILE A 206 -4.90 19.91 -18.36
CA ILE A 206 -3.70 20.69 -18.68
C ILE A 206 -2.45 19.91 -18.24
N ASP A 207 -2.47 19.37 -17.02
CA ASP A 207 -1.35 18.65 -16.41
C ASP A 207 -1.41 17.13 -16.66
N ALA A 208 -2.53 16.62 -17.17
CA ALA A 208 -2.73 15.21 -17.48
C ALA A 208 -1.63 14.64 -18.41
N GLY A 209 -0.94 13.60 -17.92
CA GLY A 209 0.17 12.95 -18.63
C GLY A 209 1.43 13.80 -18.81
N ARG A 210 1.58 14.92 -18.07
CA ARG A 210 2.76 15.78 -18.13
C ARG A 210 3.59 15.69 -16.86
N ILE A 211 4.90 15.53 -17.02
CA ILE A 211 5.86 15.59 -15.92
C ILE A 211 5.88 17.03 -15.38
N ARG A 212 5.87 17.17 -14.05
CA ARG A 212 5.91 18.48 -13.39
C ARG A 212 7.21 19.22 -13.68
N THR A 213 7.13 20.54 -13.79
CA THR A 213 8.28 21.45 -13.95
C THR A 213 8.60 22.22 -12.67
N THR A 214 7.73 22.13 -11.66
CA THR A 214 7.83 22.84 -10.39
C THR A 214 8.03 21.88 -9.23
N GLN A 215 8.63 22.38 -8.15
CA GLN A 215 8.81 21.57 -6.94
C GLN A 215 7.51 21.49 -6.15
N VAL A 216 7.23 20.31 -5.61
CA VAL A 216 6.02 20.02 -4.81
C VAL A 216 6.41 19.47 -3.45
N PHE A 217 5.47 19.47 -2.50
CA PHE A 217 5.69 18.97 -1.14
C PHE A 217 4.57 18.02 -0.74
N VAL A 218 4.93 16.84 -0.23
CA VAL A 218 3.99 15.77 0.12
C VAL A 218 4.07 15.53 1.62
N GLY A 219 3.25 16.26 2.38
CA GLY A 219 3.33 16.27 3.84
C GLY A 219 4.70 16.75 4.32
N ARG A 220 5.50 15.85 4.92
CA ARG A 220 6.88 16.13 5.37
C ARG A 220 7.96 15.65 4.40
N PHE A 221 7.56 15.01 3.31
CA PHE A 221 8.47 14.48 2.31
C PHE A 221 8.65 15.49 1.18
N THR A 222 9.91 15.75 0.82
CA THR A 222 10.28 16.57 -0.34
C THR A 222 10.72 15.63 -1.45
N PRO A 223 9.93 15.49 -2.53
CA PRO A 223 10.31 14.68 -3.67
C PRO A 223 11.52 15.25 -4.43
N VAL A 224 11.97 14.44 -5.39
CA VAL A 224 13.05 14.73 -6.35
C VAL A 224 12.90 16.11 -6.97
N ALA A 225 13.99 16.86 -7.20
CA ALA A 225 13.87 18.14 -7.88
C ALA A 225 13.37 17.96 -9.34
N PRO A 226 12.57 18.88 -9.89
CA PRO A 226 11.92 18.71 -11.21
C PRO A 226 12.88 18.33 -12.35
N GLU A 227 14.10 18.86 -12.31
CA GLU A 227 15.16 18.61 -13.29
C GLU A 227 15.62 17.14 -13.37
N TYR A 228 15.55 16.39 -12.25
CA TYR A 228 15.93 14.97 -12.19
C TYR A 228 14.74 14.01 -12.33
N VAL A 229 13.50 14.52 -12.36
CA VAL A 229 12.30 13.66 -12.39
C VAL A 229 12.28 12.76 -13.62
N ARG A 230 12.69 13.28 -14.78
CA ARG A 230 12.71 12.50 -16.03
C ARG A 230 13.68 11.33 -15.94
N GLU A 231 14.89 11.60 -15.45
CA GLU A 231 15.93 10.58 -15.27
C GLU A 231 15.45 9.48 -14.32
N GLN A 232 14.92 9.84 -13.15
CA GLN A 232 14.43 8.84 -12.20
C GLN A 232 13.19 8.06 -12.69
N LEU A 233 12.38 8.67 -13.55
CA LEU A 233 11.27 7.96 -14.20
C LEU A 233 11.77 6.93 -15.21
N ASP A 234 12.82 7.29 -15.97
CA ASP A 234 13.46 6.39 -16.91
C ASP A 234 14.14 5.23 -16.15
N GLU A 235 14.83 5.50 -15.04
CA GLU A 235 15.38 4.45 -14.16
C GLU A 235 14.30 3.51 -13.60
N LEU A 236 13.13 4.03 -13.22
CA LEU A 236 12.00 3.21 -12.77
C LEU A 236 11.50 2.29 -13.88
N VAL A 237 11.38 2.81 -15.10
CA VAL A 237 10.94 2.04 -16.27
C VAL A 237 11.97 0.96 -16.61
N ASP A 238 13.26 1.31 -16.62
CA ASP A 238 14.33 0.36 -16.90
C ASP A 238 14.33 -0.76 -15.85
N TRP A 239 14.21 -0.41 -14.58
CA TRP A 239 14.05 -1.37 -13.49
C TRP A 239 12.81 -2.27 -13.67
N LEU A 240 11.67 -1.73 -14.11
CA LEU A 240 10.47 -2.54 -14.36
C LEU A 240 10.64 -3.57 -15.48
N ASN A 241 11.46 -3.25 -16.49
CA ASN A 241 11.74 -4.09 -17.66
C ASN A 241 12.97 -4.99 -17.48
N ASP A 242 13.78 -4.78 -16.45
CA ASP A 242 14.99 -5.56 -16.21
C ASP A 242 14.64 -7.05 -15.96
N PRO A 243 15.23 -7.99 -16.71
CA PRO A 243 14.99 -9.42 -16.55
C PRO A 243 15.24 -9.93 -15.12
N SER A 244 16.18 -9.34 -14.38
CA SER A 244 16.46 -9.71 -12.98
C SER A 244 15.26 -9.47 -12.06
N THR A 245 14.36 -8.56 -12.43
CA THR A 245 13.12 -8.33 -11.66
C THR A 245 12.03 -9.36 -11.94
N MET A 246 12.18 -10.21 -12.97
CA MET A 246 11.23 -11.29 -13.25
C MET A 246 11.30 -12.41 -12.21
N GLU A 247 12.45 -12.58 -11.55
CA GLU A 247 12.63 -13.58 -10.48
C GLU A 247 12.03 -13.13 -9.13
N MET A 248 11.65 -11.86 -9.03
CA MET A 248 11.02 -11.30 -7.84
C MET A 248 9.55 -11.73 -7.75
N SER A 249 9.05 -11.90 -6.52
CA SER A 249 7.60 -12.11 -6.32
C SER A 249 6.81 -10.95 -6.94
N PRO A 250 5.75 -11.20 -7.72
CA PRO A 250 4.95 -10.13 -8.33
C PRO A 250 4.39 -9.13 -7.32
N VAL A 251 4.05 -9.58 -6.11
CA VAL A 251 3.56 -8.74 -5.02
C VAL A 251 4.65 -7.77 -4.54
N GLU A 252 5.87 -8.26 -4.41
CA GLU A 252 7.02 -7.45 -4.01
C GLU A 252 7.38 -6.45 -5.12
N LYS A 253 7.43 -6.90 -6.38
CA LYS A 253 7.68 -6.05 -7.54
C LYS A 253 6.65 -4.92 -7.63
N ALA A 254 5.36 -5.23 -7.48
CA ALA A 254 4.28 -4.25 -7.51
C ALA A 254 4.36 -3.24 -6.36
N ALA A 255 4.71 -3.69 -5.14
CA ALA A 255 4.90 -2.82 -3.99
C ALA A 255 6.12 -1.89 -4.15
N ILE A 256 7.25 -2.40 -4.66
CA ILE A 256 8.44 -1.59 -4.95
C ILE A 256 8.16 -0.56 -6.06
N ALA A 257 7.50 -0.97 -7.14
CA ALA A 257 7.12 -0.09 -8.24
C ALA A 257 6.24 1.06 -7.77
N HIS A 258 5.21 0.75 -6.97
CA HIS A 258 4.35 1.74 -6.34
C HIS A 258 5.19 2.72 -5.50
N TYR A 259 6.03 2.21 -4.60
CA TYR A 259 6.84 3.05 -3.73
C TYR A 259 7.78 3.97 -4.51
N LYS A 260 8.53 3.42 -5.48
CA LYS A 260 9.43 4.19 -6.35
C LYS A 260 8.67 5.32 -7.06
N LEU A 261 7.49 5.06 -7.63
CA LEU A 261 6.72 6.11 -8.30
C LEU A 261 6.27 7.22 -7.33
N VAL A 262 5.82 6.85 -6.13
CA VAL A 262 5.40 7.82 -5.10
C VAL A 262 6.57 8.70 -4.64
N VAL A 263 7.78 8.13 -4.54
CA VAL A 263 9.01 8.82 -4.14
C VAL A 263 9.51 9.78 -5.23
N VAL A 264 9.53 9.34 -6.49
CA VAL A 264 9.87 10.20 -7.64
C VAL A 264 8.86 11.35 -7.74
N HIS A 265 7.59 11.04 -7.52
CA HIS A 265 6.46 11.98 -7.55
C HIS A 265 6.45 12.81 -8.84
N PRO A 266 6.33 12.18 -10.03
CA PRO A 266 6.63 12.84 -11.29
C PRO A 266 5.57 13.86 -11.75
N PHE A 267 4.38 13.84 -11.18
CA PHE A 267 3.25 14.67 -11.61
C PHE A 267 2.87 15.72 -10.56
N VAL A 268 2.13 16.76 -10.97
CA VAL A 268 1.64 17.81 -10.05
C VAL A 268 0.58 17.27 -9.09
N ASP A 269 -0.29 16.37 -9.56
CA ASP A 269 -1.30 15.63 -8.80
C ASP A 269 -1.47 14.25 -9.44
N GLY A 270 -2.28 13.35 -8.86
CA GLY A 270 -2.59 12.04 -9.42
C GLY A 270 -1.53 10.97 -9.16
N ASN A 271 -0.43 11.29 -8.47
CA ASN A 271 0.67 10.36 -8.19
C ASN A 271 0.22 9.12 -7.41
N GLY A 272 -0.54 9.29 -6.32
CA GLY A 272 -1.03 8.18 -5.50
C GLY A 272 -1.96 7.24 -6.26
N ARG A 273 -2.93 7.81 -7.01
CA ARG A 273 -3.85 7.06 -7.88
C ARG A 273 -3.10 6.30 -8.96
N THR A 274 -2.16 6.96 -9.64
CA THR A 274 -1.32 6.33 -10.69
C THR A 274 -0.43 5.23 -10.11
N ALA A 275 0.13 5.40 -8.91
CA ALA A 275 0.94 4.38 -8.26
C ALA A 275 0.13 3.13 -7.89
N ARG A 276 -1.10 3.30 -7.38
CA ARG A 276 -2.01 2.18 -7.08
C ARG A 276 -2.50 1.48 -8.35
N LEU A 277 -2.70 2.22 -9.45
CA LEU A 277 -3.00 1.62 -10.75
C LEU A 277 -1.80 0.85 -11.30
N LEU A 278 -0.59 1.38 -11.22
CA LEU A 278 0.64 0.67 -11.63
C LEU A 278 0.83 -0.61 -10.80
N LEU A 279 0.59 -0.55 -9.49
CA LEU A 279 0.60 -1.72 -8.61
C LEU A 279 -0.36 -2.80 -9.15
N ASN A 280 -1.61 -2.43 -9.43
CA ASN A 280 -2.60 -3.38 -9.94
C ASN A 280 -2.28 -3.87 -11.35
N LEU A 281 -1.73 -3.03 -12.22
CA LEU A 281 -1.28 -3.44 -13.55
C LEU A 281 -0.26 -4.58 -13.45
N ILE A 282 0.78 -4.40 -12.61
CA ILE A 282 1.83 -5.42 -12.42
C ILE A 282 1.23 -6.72 -11.86
N LEU A 283 0.34 -6.62 -10.88
CA LEU A 283 -0.33 -7.79 -10.30
C LEU A 283 -1.22 -8.51 -11.32
N MET A 284 -2.01 -7.77 -12.09
CA MET A 284 -2.91 -8.35 -13.10
C MET A 284 -2.14 -9.01 -14.25
N GLN A 285 -1.03 -8.42 -14.69
CA GLN A 285 -0.14 -9.05 -15.66
C GLN A 285 0.46 -10.37 -15.14
N ALA A 286 0.63 -10.50 -13.82
CA ALA A 286 1.06 -11.72 -13.16
C ALA A 286 -0.08 -12.68 -12.78
N GLY A 287 -1.32 -12.45 -13.25
CA GLY A 287 -2.46 -13.34 -13.05
C GLY A 287 -3.21 -13.15 -11.73
N PHE A 288 -2.94 -12.07 -11.00
CA PHE A 288 -3.73 -11.72 -9.81
C PHE A 288 -4.98 -10.92 -10.18
N PRO A 289 -6.07 -11.01 -9.41
CA PRO A 289 -7.18 -10.06 -9.54
C PRO A 289 -6.74 -8.65 -9.10
N PRO A 290 -7.47 -7.59 -9.52
CA PRO A 290 -7.23 -6.25 -9.01
C PRO A 290 -7.32 -6.22 -7.48
N VAL A 291 -6.27 -5.70 -6.83
CA VAL A 291 -6.20 -5.59 -5.37
C VAL A 291 -6.82 -4.28 -4.91
N ILE A 292 -7.61 -4.38 -3.85
CA ILE A 292 -8.26 -3.25 -3.19
C ILE A 292 -7.45 -2.91 -1.93
N LEU A 293 -6.93 -1.69 -1.88
CA LEU A 293 -6.38 -1.09 -0.67
C LEU A 293 -7.50 -0.27 -0.01
N PRO A 294 -8.09 -0.75 1.11
CA PRO A 294 -9.30 -0.15 1.66
C PRO A 294 -8.99 1.21 2.30
N VAL A 295 -9.90 2.18 2.12
CA VAL A 295 -9.78 3.54 2.68
C VAL A 295 -9.75 3.54 4.21
N GLU A 296 -10.38 2.54 4.83
CA GLU A 296 -10.37 2.31 6.27
C GLU A 296 -8.94 2.06 6.78
N SER A 297 -8.06 1.54 5.92
CA SER A 297 -6.63 1.31 6.21
C SER A 297 -5.72 2.46 5.76
N ARG A 298 -6.26 3.63 5.41
CA ARG A 298 -5.49 4.81 4.96
C ARG A 298 -4.36 5.19 5.92
N ALA A 299 -4.60 5.13 7.23
CA ALA A 299 -3.57 5.43 8.23
C ALA A 299 -2.40 4.42 8.18
N GLU A 300 -2.71 3.13 8.01
CA GLU A 300 -1.70 2.07 7.88
C GLU A 300 -0.93 2.19 6.56
N TYR A 301 -1.61 2.51 5.46
CA TYR A 301 -0.99 2.77 4.16
C TYR A 301 0.08 3.87 4.25
N TYR A 302 -0.22 5.04 4.83
CA TYR A 302 0.79 6.09 4.98
C TYR A 302 1.85 5.75 6.03
N ALA A 303 1.52 5.01 7.09
CA ALA A 303 2.50 4.57 8.09
C ALA A 303 3.56 3.62 7.51
N THR A 304 3.14 2.72 6.61
CA THR A 304 4.06 1.80 5.93
C THR A 304 4.92 2.52 4.90
N LEU A 305 4.38 3.49 4.13
CA LEU A 305 5.17 4.37 3.25
C LEU A 305 6.16 5.25 4.03
N HIS A 306 5.76 5.77 5.19
CA HIS A 306 6.68 6.51 6.06
C HIS A 306 7.84 5.63 6.52
N THR A 307 7.58 4.37 6.87
CA THR A 307 8.62 3.41 7.24
C THR A 307 9.54 3.09 6.07
N ALA A 308 8.99 2.99 4.86
CA ALA A 308 9.76 2.81 3.63
C ALA A 308 10.74 3.98 3.39
N ASN A 309 10.30 5.22 3.66
CA ASN A 309 11.17 6.40 3.60
C ASN A 309 12.31 6.40 4.63
N LEU A 310 12.19 5.59 5.69
CA LEU A 310 13.26 5.36 6.66
C LEU A 310 14.18 4.19 6.25
N GLY A 311 13.95 3.58 5.07
CA GLY A 311 14.79 2.53 4.49
C GLY A 311 14.28 1.11 4.69
N ASP A 312 13.09 0.89 5.25
CA ASP A 312 12.50 -0.45 5.36
C ASP A 312 11.15 -0.55 4.64
N LEU A 313 11.17 -1.13 3.44
CA LEU A 313 9.99 -1.30 2.60
C LEU A 313 9.15 -2.54 2.97
N ARG A 314 9.69 -3.47 3.75
CA ARG A 314 9.02 -4.76 4.06
C ARG A 314 7.62 -4.58 4.67
N PRO A 315 7.36 -3.61 5.57
CA PRO A 315 6.01 -3.36 6.06
C PRO A 315 5.02 -2.99 4.95
N PHE A 316 5.44 -2.24 3.93
CA PHE A 316 4.59 -1.91 2.78
C PHE A 316 4.35 -3.13 1.90
N VAL A 317 5.38 -3.95 1.64
CA VAL A 317 5.22 -5.23 0.91
C VAL A 317 4.22 -6.13 1.64
N ARG A 318 4.34 -6.29 2.96
CA ARG A 318 3.40 -7.09 3.77
C ARG A 318 1.98 -6.53 3.76
N TYR A 319 1.84 -5.20 3.77
CA TYR A 319 0.54 -4.55 3.66
C TYR A 319 -0.14 -4.90 2.33
N VAL A 320 0.56 -4.74 1.20
CA VAL A 320 0.06 -5.14 -0.13
C VAL A 320 -0.22 -6.64 -0.18
N ALA A 321 0.69 -7.47 0.33
CA ALA A 321 0.54 -8.93 0.39
C ALA A 321 -0.71 -9.36 1.15
N ARG A 322 -0.99 -8.76 2.31
CA ARG A 322 -2.19 -9.05 3.11
C ARG A 322 -3.47 -8.70 2.37
N HIS A 323 -3.53 -7.54 1.72
CA HIS A 323 -4.70 -7.13 0.93
C HIS A 323 -4.87 -7.98 -0.34
N THR A 324 -3.76 -8.42 -0.94
CA THR A 324 -3.77 -9.39 -2.06
C THR A 324 -4.33 -10.73 -1.62
N GLU A 325 -3.85 -11.26 -0.49
CA GLU A 325 -4.34 -12.53 0.09
C GLU A 325 -5.84 -12.46 0.41
N ASN A 326 -6.29 -11.36 1.02
CA ASN A 326 -7.70 -11.16 1.35
C ASN A 326 -8.58 -11.10 0.08
N THR A 327 -8.09 -10.44 -0.97
CA THR A 327 -8.79 -10.34 -2.26
C THR A 327 -8.92 -11.73 -2.90
N LEU A 328 -7.85 -12.52 -2.94
CA LEU A 328 -7.88 -13.89 -3.46
C LEU A 328 -8.86 -14.78 -2.68
N LYS A 329 -8.79 -14.74 -1.34
CA LYS A 329 -9.71 -15.49 -0.47
C LYS A 329 -11.17 -15.12 -0.68
N PHE A 330 -11.46 -13.83 -0.92
CA PHE A 330 -12.81 -13.37 -1.23
C PHE A 330 -13.34 -14.03 -2.51
N TYR A 331 -12.54 -14.07 -3.59
CA TYR A 331 -12.96 -14.71 -4.84
C TYR A 331 -13.09 -16.23 -4.71
N ILE A 332 -12.14 -16.90 -4.05
CA ILE A 332 -12.18 -18.34 -3.83
C ILE A 332 -13.43 -18.71 -3.00
N GLY A 333 -13.65 -18.05 -1.86
CA GLY A 333 -14.82 -18.31 -1.01
C GLY A 333 -16.17 -17.99 -1.68
N SER A 334 -16.20 -17.00 -2.58
CA SER A 334 -17.40 -16.69 -3.37
C SER A 334 -17.74 -17.76 -4.40
N SER A 335 -16.79 -18.61 -4.79
CA SER A 335 -17.01 -19.72 -5.72
C SER A 335 -17.50 -20.99 -5.02
N GLU A 336 -17.03 -21.26 -3.81
CA GLU A 336 -17.38 -22.47 -3.03
C GLU A 336 -18.82 -22.47 -2.54
N THR A 337 -19.35 -21.29 -2.17
CA THR A 337 -20.74 -21.16 -1.69
C THR A 337 -21.80 -21.44 -2.77
N CYS A 338 -21.41 -21.48 -4.05
CA CYS A 338 -22.31 -21.75 -5.17
C CYS A 338 -22.48 -23.23 -5.53
N VAL A 339 -21.65 -24.14 -5.01
CA VAL A 339 -21.74 -25.59 -5.35
C VAL A 339 -23.03 -26.23 -4.77
N GLY A 340 -23.81 -25.50 -3.96
CA GLY A 340 -25.01 -26.01 -3.27
C GLY A 340 -26.37 -25.36 -3.61
N GLY A 341 -26.51 -24.47 -4.60
CA GLY A 341 -27.81 -23.82 -4.86
C GLY A 341 -27.96 -23.19 -6.25
N SER A 342 -29.10 -23.47 -6.90
CA SER A 342 -29.45 -23.02 -8.25
C SER A 342 -29.32 -21.51 -8.42
N CYS A 343 -28.41 -21.07 -9.30
CA CYS A 343 -28.35 -19.69 -9.75
C CYS A 343 -29.11 -19.58 -11.09
N THR A 344 -30.20 -18.83 -11.11
CA THR A 344 -30.95 -18.51 -12.33
C THR A 344 -30.14 -17.56 -13.21
N ASP A 345 -29.91 -17.98 -14.45
CA ASP A 345 -29.22 -17.22 -15.48
C ASP A 345 -30.07 -16.03 -15.95
N HIS A 346 -29.57 -14.82 -15.73
CA HIS A 346 -29.95 -13.67 -16.54
C HIS A 346 -28.80 -13.40 -17.51
N GLU A 347 -29.07 -13.57 -18.80
CA GLU A 347 -28.15 -13.26 -19.89
C GLU A 347 -27.79 -11.76 -19.87
N LEU A 348 -26.48 -11.46 -19.88
CA LEU A 348 -25.93 -10.11 -19.95
C LEU A 348 -25.85 -9.69 -21.42
N ASN A 349 -26.27 -8.46 -21.74
CA ASN A 349 -26.25 -7.93 -23.11
C ASN A 349 -24.81 -7.60 -23.57
N GLY A 350 -24.59 -7.64 -24.89
CA GLY A 350 -23.28 -7.73 -25.55
C GLY A 350 -22.25 -6.62 -25.28
N GLU A 351 -22.63 -5.45 -24.76
CA GLU A 351 -21.68 -4.40 -24.35
C GLU A 351 -21.09 -4.63 -22.94
N GLU A 352 -21.75 -5.43 -22.08
CA GLU A 352 -21.31 -5.70 -20.70
C GLU A 352 -20.21 -6.77 -20.60
N SER A 353 -20.01 -7.55 -21.67
CA SER A 353 -18.96 -8.58 -21.73
C SER A 353 -17.55 -7.97 -21.76
N GLU A 354 -17.38 -6.75 -22.31
CA GLU A 354 -16.08 -6.08 -22.41
C GLU A 354 -15.58 -5.48 -21.09
N LEU A 355 -16.46 -5.31 -20.07
CA LEU A 355 -16.10 -4.78 -18.75
C LEU A 355 -15.61 -5.83 -17.76
N ILE A 356 -15.86 -7.13 -18.00
CA ILE A 356 -15.76 -8.16 -16.94
C ILE A 356 -14.73 -9.28 -17.24
N GLN A 357 -14.26 -9.46 -18.48
CA GLN A 357 -13.25 -10.49 -18.79
C GLN A 357 -11.79 -9.98 -18.75
N PRO A 358 -10.82 -10.79 -18.29
CA PRO A 358 -9.40 -10.43 -18.26
C PRO A 358 -8.84 -10.03 -19.64
#